data_AF-A0A820VJW7-F1
#
_entry.id   AF-A0A820VJW7-F1
#
_cell.length_a   1.000
_cell.length_b   1.000
_cell.length_c   1.000
_cell.angle_alpha   90.00
_cell.angle_beta   90.00
_cell.angle_gamma   90.00
#
_symmetry.space_group_name_H-M   'P 1'
#
loop_
_entity.id
_entity.type
_entity.pdbx_description
1 polymer ?
#
loop_
_entity_poly.entity_id
_entity_poly.type
_entity_poly.pdbx_seq_one_letter_code
_entity_poly.pdbx_strand_id
1 'polypeptide(L)'
;AFVFGCLPTLVTYSILPYGQKTLYYCNILFPISYSLAALYGFIRPTISTFWIIMNSICGCLICAFIIVVAFQSPCPIWADTLHGGIIIIAAWCLSSFILAYVRVASGNRIKLAWKKDNGLFYYGLNIQIGMILGVVPMYLLINIYQLLKERQPCGIYCF
;
A
#
# COMPACT_ATOMS: atom_id res chain seq x y z
N ALA A 1 -1.10 -2.69 -9.19
CA ALA A 1 -0.03 -3.70 -9.03
C ALA A 1 1.31 -3.04 -8.68
N PHE A 2 1.84 -2.15 -9.54
CA PHE A 2 3.10 -1.43 -9.30
C PHE A 2 3.20 -0.77 -7.92
N VAL A 3 2.28 0.15 -7.61
CA VAL A 3 2.26 0.87 -6.32
C VAL A 3 2.12 -0.07 -5.11
N PHE A 4 1.38 -1.17 -5.27
CA PHE A 4 1.23 -2.19 -4.23
C PHE A 4 2.53 -2.94 -3.96
N GLY A 5 3.37 -3.14 -4.97
CA GLY A 5 4.71 -3.70 -4.80
C GLY A 5 5.67 -2.75 -4.06
N CYS A 6 5.54 -1.44 -4.26
CA CYS A 6 6.39 -0.45 -3.60
C CYS A 6 6.11 -0.28 -2.10
N LEU A 7 4.87 -0.53 -1.68
CA LEU A 7 4.41 -0.24 -0.31
C LEU A 7 5.21 -1.01 0.76
N PRO A 8 5.35 -2.35 0.73
CA PRO A 8 6.03 -3.10 1.80
C PRO A 8 7.42 -2.58 2.18
N THR A 9 8.21 -2.11 1.21
CA THR A 9 9.55 -1.57 1.46
C THR A 9 9.55 -0.21 2.15
N LEU A 10 8.43 0.53 2.11
CA LEU A 10 8.30 1.89 2.65
C LEU A 10 7.65 1.92 4.03
N VAL A 11 7.12 0.79 4.54
CA VAL A 11 6.44 0.69 5.84
C VAL A 11 7.31 1.21 6.97
N THR A 12 8.56 0.73 7.06
CA THR A 12 9.51 1.15 8.11
C THR A 12 9.85 2.63 7.99
N TYR A 13 10.16 3.13 6.79
CA TYR A 13 10.55 4.53 6.57
C TYR A 13 9.42 5.54 6.85
N SER A 14 8.18 5.17 6.56
CA SER A 14 7.02 6.04 6.74
C SER A 14 6.44 6.02 8.16
N ILE A 15 6.48 4.87 8.86
CA ILE A 15 5.76 4.72 10.15
C ILE A 15 6.71 4.84 11.35
N LEU A 16 7.94 4.35 11.23
CA LEU A 16 8.90 4.36 12.35
C LEU A 16 9.18 5.76 12.94
N PRO A 17 9.18 6.87 12.16
CA PRO A 17 9.31 8.21 12.72
C PRO A 17 8.21 8.62 13.71
N TYR A 18 7.03 7.99 13.64
CA TYR A 18 5.88 8.24 14.54
C TYR A 18 5.88 7.30 15.77
N GLY A 19 6.92 6.48 15.94
CA GLY A 19 7.12 5.63 17.11
C GLY A 19 6.86 4.14 16.86
N GLN A 20 7.48 3.30 17.69
CA GLN A 20 7.40 1.83 17.54
C GLN A 20 6.01 1.26 17.79
N LYS A 21 5.24 1.87 18.71
CA LYS A 21 3.84 1.47 18.96
C LYS A 21 2.99 1.64 17.69
N THR A 22 3.16 2.75 16.98
CA THR A 22 2.47 3.05 15.71
C THR A 22 2.78 1.99 14.65
N LEU A 23 4.04 1.57 14.54
CA LEU A 23 4.46 0.51 13.63
C LEU A 23 3.82 -0.85 13.99
N TYR A 24 3.80 -1.20 15.27
CA TYR A 24 3.14 -2.42 15.75
C TYR A 24 1.66 -2.45 15.39
N TYR A 25 0.91 -1.38 15.70
CA TYR A 25 -0.51 -1.30 15.36
C TYR A 25 -0.75 -1.33 13.85
N CYS A 26 0.09 -0.65 13.06
CA CYS A 26 -0.04 -0.67 11.60
C CYS A 26 0.13 -2.08 11.02
N ASN A 27 1.12 -2.84 11.50
CA ASN A 27 1.38 -4.21 11.04
C ASN A 27 0.23 -5.17 11.38
N ILE A 28 -0.53 -4.92 12.44
CA ILE A 28 -1.71 -5.71 12.79
C ILE A 28 -2.94 -5.28 11.98
N LEU A 29 -3.15 -3.98 11.82
CA LEU A 29 -4.33 -3.45 11.13
C LEU A 29 -4.26 -3.66 9.62
N PHE A 30 -3.08 -3.57 9.02
CA PHE A 30 -2.91 -3.67 7.57
C PHE A 30 -3.43 -4.99 6.96
N PRO A 31 -3.10 -6.19 7.50
CA PRO A 31 -3.66 -7.46 7.03
C PRO A 31 -5.17 -7.60 7.28
N ILE A 32 -5.67 -7.05 8.39
CA ILE A 32 -7.11 -7.05 8.71
C ILE A 32 -7.88 -6.27 7.63
N SER A 33 -7.40 -5.09 7.26
CA SER A 33 -8.00 -4.26 6.21
C SER A 33 -7.99 -4.93 4.84
N TYR A 34 -6.90 -5.63 4.50
CA TYR A 34 -6.83 -6.42 3.28
C TYR A 34 -7.90 -7.52 3.26
N SER A 35 -8.10 -8.21 4.38
CA SER A 35 -9.09 -9.27 4.53
C SER A 35 -10.52 -8.74 4.45
N LEU A 36 -10.78 -7.58 5.06
CA LEU A 36 -12.06 -6.86 4.96
C LEU A 36 -12.37 -6.45 3.52
N ALA A 37 -11.38 -5.99 2.76
CA ALA A 37 -11.56 -5.64 1.35
C ALA A 37 -11.90 -6.86 0.49
N ALA A 38 -11.29 -8.00 0.76
CA ALA A 38 -11.61 -9.25 0.08
C ALA A 38 -13.07 -9.67 0.36
N LEU A 39 -13.50 -9.66 1.63
CA LEU A 39 -14.90 -9.93 2.01
C LEU A 39 -15.87 -8.96 1.33
N TYR A 40 -15.55 -7.68 1.31
CA TYR A 40 -16.36 -6.67 0.63
C TYR A 40 -16.47 -6.93 -0.88
N GLY A 41 -15.37 -7.35 -1.52
CA GLY A 41 -15.34 -7.74 -2.92
C GLY A 41 -16.16 -8.99 -3.25
N PHE A 42 -16.31 -9.92 -2.30
CA PHE A 42 -17.19 -11.09 -2.45
C PHE A 42 -18.68 -10.72 -2.37
N ILE A 43 -19.04 -9.80 -1.46
CA ILE A 43 -20.45 -9.38 -1.26
C ILE A 43 -20.98 -8.58 -2.46
N ARG A 44 -20.11 -7.85 -3.17
CA ARG A 44 -20.47 -6.98 -4.31
C ARG A 44 -19.78 -7.46 -5.60
N PRO A 45 -20.21 -8.56 -6.25
CA PRO A 45 -19.55 -9.08 -7.45
C PRO A 45 -19.83 -8.27 -8.73
N THR A 46 -20.97 -7.58 -8.81
CA THR A 46 -21.38 -6.77 -9.99
C THR A 46 -20.91 -5.33 -9.87
N ILE A 47 -19.63 -5.11 -10.17
CA ILE A 47 -19.01 -3.78 -10.01
C ILE A 47 -18.94 -3.09 -11.37
N SER A 48 -19.42 -1.84 -11.43
CA SER A 48 -19.25 -0.98 -12.58
C SER A 48 -17.78 -0.59 -12.76
N THR A 49 -17.28 -0.68 -14.00
CA THR A 49 -15.89 -0.33 -14.35
C THR A 49 -15.52 1.07 -13.88
N PHE A 50 -16.47 2.01 -13.89
CA PHE A 50 -16.27 3.38 -13.42
C PHE A 50 -15.86 3.44 -11.94
N TRP A 51 -16.53 2.67 -11.08
CA TRP A 51 -16.21 2.61 -9.66
C TRP A 51 -14.82 2.03 -9.41
N ILE A 52 -14.40 1.03 -10.19
CA ILE A 52 -13.06 0.44 -10.09
C ILE A 52 -11.99 1.48 -10.44
N ILE A 53 -12.20 2.25 -11.51
CA ILE A 53 -11.27 3.29 -11.94
C ILE A 53 -11.18 4.40 -10.90
N MET A 54 -12.31 4.91 -10.39
CA MET A 54 -12.32 5.94 -9.35
C MET A 54 -11.58 5.48 -8.09
N ASN A 55 -11.86 4.26 -7.62
CA ASN A 55 -11.16 3.69 -6.46
C ASN A 55 -9.66 3.52 -6.75
N SER A 56 -9.27 3.11 -7.96
CA SER A 56 -7.85 3.01 -8.32
C SER A 56 -7.14 4.35 -8.28
N ILE A 57 -7.77 5.43 -8.77
CA ILE A 57 -7.20 6.78 -8.73
C ILE A 57 -7.05 7.25 -7.28
N CYS A 58 -8.11 7.08 -6.48
CA CYS A 58 -8.10 7.42 -5.06
C CYS A 58 -6.99 6.66 -4.29
N GLY A 59 -6.88 5.35 -4.52
CA GLY A 59 -5.83 4.51 -3.95
C GLY A 59 -4.43 4.98 -4.35
N CYS A 60 -4.21 5.34 -5.62
CA CYS A 60 -2.93 5.89 -6.07
C CYS A 60 -2.58 7.22 -5.39
N LEU A 61 -3.55 8.12 -5.18
CA LEU A 61 -3.32 9.39 -4.48
C LEU A 61 -2.89 9.17 -3.03
N ILE A 62 -3.54 8.25 -2.32
CA ILE A 62 -3.18 7.91 -0.93
C ILE A 62 -1.78 7.28 -0.87
N CYS A 63 -1.45 6.42 -1.83
CA CYS A 63 -0.12 5.82 -1.88
C CYS A 63 0.96 6.83 -2.24
N ALA A 64 0.68 7.78 -3.13
CA ALA A 64 1.59 8.89 -3.42
C ALA A 64 1.86 9.71 -2.15
N PHE A 65 0.83 9.96 -1.34
CA PHE A 65 1.01 10.58 -0.03
C PHE A 65 1.94 9.76 0.89
N ILE A 66 1.74 8.44 1.00
CA ILE A 66 2.61 7.56 1.80
C ILE A 66 4.07 7.60 1.29
N ILE A 67 4.26 7.57 -0.03
CA ILE A 67 5.58 7.64 -0.66
C ILE A 67 6.26 8.97 -0.32
N VAL A 68 5.55 10.10 -0.46
CA VAL A 68 6.09 11.43 -0.11
C VAL A 68 6.49 11.50 1.37
N VAL A 69 5.66 10.97 2.27
CA VAL A 69 5.99 10.88 3.70
C VAL A 69 7.24 10.03 3.94
N ALA A 70 7.37 8.90 3.23
CA ALA A 70 8.56 8.05 3.33
C ALA A 70 9.84 8.77 2.85
N PHE A 71 9.76 9.55 1.77
CA PHE A 71 10.90 10.34 1.26
C PHE A 71 11.32 11.47 2.21
N GLN A 72 10.45 11.93 3.10
CA GLN A 72 10.77 12.93 4.11
C GLN A 72 11.41 12.35 5.38
N SER A 73 11.61 11.03 5.44
CA SER A 73 12.37 10.40 6.53
C SER A 73 13.81 10.95 6.55
N PRO A 74 14.37 11.41 7.69
CA PRO A 74 14.04 11.00 9.06
C PRO A 74 13.06 11.87 9.85
N CYS A 75 12.68 13.06 9.33
CA CYS A 75 11.79 14.02 10.00
C CYS A 75 10.58 14.34 9.11
N PRO A 76 9.62 13.39 8.96
CA PRO A 76 8.41 13.65 8.19
C PRO A 76 7.57 14.76 8.83
N ILE A 77 6.69 15.37 8.02
CA ILE A 77 5.73 16.35 8.53
C ILE A 77 4.90 15.65 9.62
N TRP A 78 4.73 16.32 10.78
CA TRP A 78 4.05 15.79 11.97
C TRP A 78 4.81 14.69 12.75
N ALA A 79 6.13 14.58 12.60
CA ALA A 79 6.97 13.63 13.36
C ALA A 79 6.75 13.76 14.89
N ASP A 80 6.83 12.62 15.59
CA ASP A 80 6.62 12.49 17.05
C ASP A 80 5.27 13.00 17.61
N THR A 81 4.29 13.31 16.75
CA THR A 81 2.92 13.64 17.19
C THR A 81 1.98 12.43 17.11
N LEU A 82 1.09 12.31 18.11
CA LEU A 82 0.06 11.26 18.17
C LEU A 82 -0.92 11.38 16.98
N HIS A 83 -1.22 12.60 16.56
CA HIS A 83 -2.05 12.88 15.39
C HIS A 83 -1.43 12.36 14.09
N GLY A 84 -0.13 12.60 13.87
CA GLY A 84 0.59 12.08 12.69
C GLY A 84 0.58 10.55 12.63
N GLY A 85 0.78 9.89 13.79
CA GLY A 85 0.72 8.43 13.90
C GLY A 85 -0.66 7.85 13.52
N ILE A 86 -1.75 8.48 13.94
CA ILE A 86 -3.12 8.04 13.58
C ILE A 86 -3.37 8.23 12.08
N ILE A 87 -2.97 9.37 11.51
CA ILE A 87 -3.18 9.69 10.09
C ILE A 87 -2.42 8.69 9.20
N ILE A 88 -1.17 8.38 9.52
CA ILE A 88 -0.36 7.46 8.71
C ILE A 88 -0.95 6.03 8.77
N ILE A 89 -1.35 5.55 9.96
CA ILE A 89 -2.02 4.25 10.10
C ILE A 89 -3.31 4.20 9.27
N ALA A 90 -4.13 5.26 9.34
CA ALA A 90 -5.36 5.35 8.58
C ALA A 90 -5.09 5.35 7.06
N ALA A 91 -4.07 6.07 6.60
CA ALA A 91 -3.66 6.09 5.19
C ALA A 91 -3.22 4.69 4.71
N TRP A 92 -2.40 4.00 5.50
CA TRP A 92 -1.97 2.62 5.21
C TRP A 92 -3.14 1.65 5.14
N CYS A 93 -4.03 1.70 6.14
CA CYS A 93 -5.24 0.90 6.20
C CYS A 93 -6.15 1.13 4.97
N LEU A 94 -6.40 2.40 4.63
CA LEU A 94 -7.25 2.79 3.50
C LEU A 94 -6.62 2.39 2.15
N SER A 95 -5.31 2.59 1.98
CA SER A 95 -4.59 2.14 0.78
C SER A 95 -4.67 0.62 0.60
N SER A 96 -4.50 -0.15 1.68
CA SER A 96 -4.58 -1.61 1.67
C SER A 96 -5.98 -2.05 1.24
N PHE A 97 -7.01 -1.45 1.85
CA PHE A 97 -8.40 -1.76 1.56
C PHE A 97 -8.75 -1.45 0.10
N ILE A 98 -8.46 -0.24 -0.38
CA ILE A 98 -8.80 0.19 -1.74
C ILE A 98 -8.06 -0.64 -2.80
N LEU A 99 -6.74 -0.85 -2.64
CA LEU A 99 -5.95 -1.60 -3.62
C LEU A 99 -6.35 -3.09 -3.66
N ALA A 100 -6.64 -3.69 -2.51
CA ALA A 100 -7.15 -5.05 -2.43
C ALA A 100 -8.52 -5.17 -3.09
N TYR A 101 -9.42 -4.21 -2.83
CA TYR A 101 -10.75 -4.16 -3.44
C TYR A 101 -10.66 -4.06 -4.97
N VAL A 102 -9.85 -3.13 -5.50
CA VAL A 102 -9.64 -2.96 -6.95
C VAL A 102 -9.10 -4.25 -7.58
N ARG A 103 -8.20 -4.97 -6.90
CA ARG A 103 -7.65 -6.26 -7.36
C ARG A 103 -8.72 -7.35 -7.42
N VAL A 104 -9.55 -7.48 -6.40
CA VAL A 104 -10.63 -8.48 -6.37
C VAL A 104 -11.70 -8.14 -7.43
N ALA A 105 -12.11 -6.87 -7.49
CA ALA A 105 -13.08 -6.37 -8.46
C ALA A 105 -12.65 -6.61 -9.91
N SER A 106 -11.39 -6.30 -10.23
CA SER A 106 -10.83 -6.51 -11.58
C SER A 106 -10.74 -8.00 -11.93
N GLY A 107 -10.35 -8.85 -10.97
CA GLY A 107 -10.31 -10.30 -11.15
C GLY A 107 -11.70 -10.89 -11.42
N ASN A 108 -12.71 -10.46 -10.66
CA ASN A 108 -14.10 -10.88 -10.86
C ASN A 108 -14.62 -10.49 -12.25
N ARG A 109 -14.28 -9.28 -12.74
CA ARG A 109 -14.67 -8.81 -14.08
C ARG A 109 -14.02 -9.63 -15.19
N ILE A 110 -12.72 -9.93 -15.08
CA ILE A 110 -12.00 -10.74 -16.06
C ILE A 110 -12.55 -12.17 -16.10
N LYS A 111 -12.84 -12.75 -14.92
CA LYS A 111 -13.49 -14.07 -14.80
C LYS A 111 -14.83 -14.11 -15.54
N LEU A 112 -15.66 -13.08 -15.39
CA LEU A 112 -16.95 -12.98 -16.07
C LEU A 112 -16.81 -12.75 -17.59
N ALA A 113 -15.84 -11.94 -18.02
CA ALA A 113 -15.66 -11.58 -19.43
C ALA A 113 -15.06 -12.73 -20.26
N TRP A 114 -14.11 -13.48 -19.71
CA TRP A 114 -13.34 -14.44 -20.52
C TRP A 114 -13.90 -15.87 -20.55
N LYS A 115 -14.92 -16.23 -19.73
CA LYS A 115 -15.60 -17.56 -19.63
C LYS A 115 -14.69 -18.81 -19.56
N LYS A 116 -13.37 -18.67 -19.67
CA LYS A 116 -12.33 -19.71 -19.81
C LYS A 116 -11.28 -19.49 -18.74
N ASP A 117 -10.81 -20.58 -18.12
CA ASP A 117 -9.91 -20.54 -16.95
C ASP A 117 -8.59 -19.77 -17.19
N ASN A 118 -8.12 -19.70 -18.44
CA ASN A 118 -6.85 -19.06 -18.76
C ASN A 118 -6.86 -17.53 -18.50
N GLY A 119 -8.02 -16.87 -18.49
CA GLY A 119 -8.09 -15.42 -18.27
C GLY A 119 -7.60 -14.98 -16.89
N LEU A 120 -7.88 -15.79 -15.86
CA LEU A 120 -7.44 -15.48 -14.50
C LEU A 120 -5.93 -15.74 -14.32
N PHE A 121 -5.38 -16.72 -15.04
CA PHE A 121 -3.94 -16.97 -15.08
C PHE A 121 -3.18 -15.77 -15.65
N TYR A 122 -3.57 -15.26 -16.83
CA TYR A 122 -2.94 -14.08 -17.42
C TYR A 122 -3.11 -12.83 -16.54
N TYR A 123 -4.25 -12.67 -15.89
CA TYR A 123 -4.45 -11.59 -14.91
C TYR A 123 -3.47 -11.70 -13.74
N GLY A 124 -3.34 -12.89 -13.15
CA GLY A 124 -2.39 -13.15 -12.07
C GLY A 124 -0.95 -12.87 -12.49
N LEU A 125 -0.55 -13.34 -13.67
CA LEU A 125 0.78 -13.10 -14.25
C LEU A 125 1.08 -11.60 -14.37
N ASN A 126 0.15 -10.82 -14.94
CA ASN A 126 0.30 -9.37 -15.08
C ASN A 126 0.43 -8.67 -13.72
N ILE A 127 -0.31 -9.10 -12.70
CA ILE A 127 -0.15 -8.55 -11.35
C ILE A 127 1.24 -8.83 -10.78
N GLN A 128 1.72 -10.07 -10.90
CA GLN A 128 3.02 -10.45 -10.36
C GLN A 128 4.14 -9.68 -11.03
N ILE A 129 4.10 -9.57 -12.37
CA ILE A 129 5.06 -8.74 -13.13
C ILE A 129 5.01 -7.30 -12.62
N GLY A 130 3.80 -6.73 -12.45
CA GLY A 130 3.64 -5.38 -11.92
C GLY A 130 4.20 -5.21 -10.50
N MET A 131 4.08 -6.22 -9.63
CA MET A 131 4.64 -6.17 -8.28
C MET A 131 6.16 -6.24 -8.28
N ILE A 132 6.75 -7.12 -9.11
CA ILE A 132 8.20 -7.22 -9.30
C ILE A 132 8.76 -5.89 -9.81
N LEU A 133 8.11 -5.30 -10.82
CA LEU A 133 8.49 -4.00 -11.35
C LEU A 133 8.38 -2.87 -10.33
N GLY A 134 7.56 -3.00 -9.28
CA GLY A 134 7.50 -2.01 -8.19
C GLY A 134 8.54 -2.25 -7.10
N VAL A 135 8.68 -3.50 -6.65
CA VAL A 135 9.62 -3.89 -5.57
C VAL A 135 11.07 -3.69 -5.98
N VAL A 136 11.47 -4.16 -7.16
CA VAL A 136 12.87 -4.14 -7.60
C VAL A 136 13.47 -2.73 -7.61
N PRO A 137 12.87 -1.72 -8.29
CA PRO A 137 13.44 -0.38 -8.29
C PRO A 137 13.41 0.25 -6.90
N MET A 138 12.36 0.05 -6.10
CA MET A 138 12.32 0.57 -4.73
C MET A 138 13.39 -0.06 -3.84
N TYR A 139 13.61 -1.36 -3.97
CA TYR A 139 14.67 -2.08 -3.26
C TYR A 139 16.05 -1.55 -3.62
N LEU A 140 16.33 -1.35 -4.92
CA LEU A 140 17.61 -0.78 -5.39
C LEU A 140 17.78 0.65 -4.85
N LEU A 141 16.73 1.48 -4.94
CA LEU A 141 16.72 2.85 -4.43
C LEU A 141 17.04 2.93 -2.94
N ILE A 142 16.43 2.04 -2.14
CA ILE A 142 16.57 2.03 -0.69
C ILE A 142 17.91 1.42 -0.27
N ASN A 143 18.27 0.24 -0.79
CA ASN A 143 19.42 -0.52 -0.27
C ASN A 143 20.75 -0.12 -0.92
N ILE A 144 20.77 0.22 -2.22
CA ILE A 144 22.00 0.55 -2.93
C ILE A 144 22.27 2.05 -2.85
N TYR A 145 21.26 2.86 -3.20
CA TYR A 145 21.44 4.31 -3.20
C TYR A 145 21.27 4.94 -1.81
N GLN A 146 20.78 4.18 -0.82
CA GLN A 146 20.59 4.63 0.58
C GLN A 146 19.85 5.96 0.70
N LEU A 147 18.93 6.21 -0.26
CA LEU A 147 18.19 7.47 -0.37
C LEU A 147 17.26 7.72 0.82
N LEU A 148 16.77 6.65 1.44
CA LEU A 148 15.98 6.72 2.65
C LEU A 148 16.81 6.17 3.80
N LYS A 149 16.90 6.95 4.89
CA LYS A 149 17.64 6.55 6.09
C LYS A 149 16.67 6.15 7.18
N GLU A 150 16.76 4.91 7.65
CA GLU A 150 15.90 4.42 8.74
C GLU A 150 16.25 5.12 10.06
N ARG A 151 15.23 5.54 10.81
CA ARG A 151 15.39 6.11 12.16
C ARG A 151 15.80 5.00 13.12
N GLN A 152 17.00 5.03 13.69
CA GLN A 152 17.39 4.04 14.71
C GLN A 152 16.57 4.26 16.00
N PRO A 153 16.14 3.19 16.68
CA PRO A 153 15.53 3.32 18.00
C PRO A 153 16.54 3.99 18.96
N CYS A 154 16.07 5.00 19.70
CA CYS A 154 16.85 5.79 20.68
C CYS A 154 17.80 6.89 20.12
N GLY A 155 17.56 7.43 18.92
CA GLY A 155 18.20 8.69 18.48
C GLY A 155 17.24 9.88 18.48
N ILE A 156 17.72 11.05 18.90
CA ILE A 156 17.00 12.33 18.72
C ILE A 156 17.40 12.87 17.35
N TYR A 157 16.46 12.90 16.41
CA TYR A 157 16.72 13.30 15.01
C TYR A 157 16.05 14.62 14.62
N CYS A 158 14.97 14.97 15.31
CA CYS A 158 14.19 16.17 15.07
C CYS A 158 14.11 16.91 16.40
N PHE A 159 14.51 18.19 16.40
CA PHE A 159 14.53 19.07 17.56
C PHE A 159 13.27 19.96 17.54
#